data_AF-A0A957UN54-F1
#
_entry.id   AF-A0A957UN54-F1
#
_cell.length_a   1.000
_cell.length_b   1.000
_cell.length_c   1.000
_cell.angle_alpha   90.00
_cell.angle_beta   90.00
_cell.angle_gamma   90.00
#
_symmetry.space_group_name_H-M   'P 1'
#
loop_
_entity.id
_entity.type
_entity.pdbx_description
1 polymer ?
#
loop_
_entity_poly.entity_id
_entity_poly.type
_entity_poly.pdbx_seq_one_letter_code
_entity_poly.pdbx_strand_id
1 'polypeptide(L)'
;MEAESQGGARAVSGVLAQLVAEGLLDAHELATATTWMDQQRTESPTPWYIKAFVGISAWLAAIFIIAFLGMVGLIDSGVSMVLLGIIFGVAALALKWMAMDSIFGGQLAFAVSLAGQGLLIAGASMLTENMTATALVALGLEALLFVAYPDTMHRLISVVAMAAALVVLLLEQELPDGIHVIIALFAVLAIYLWRNEVYLRSSRKLAAYWSAAAYGTLLV
;
A
#
# COMPACT_ATOMS: atom_id res chain seq x y z
N MET A 1 0.28 -27.21 -2.65
CA MET A 1 0.98 -26.19 -3.45
C MET A 1 2.50 -26.21 -3.22
N GLU A 2 3.01 -26.40 -2.00
CA GLU A 2 4.46 -26.62 -1.77
C GLU A 2 4.99 -27.92 -2.40
N ALA A 3 4.17 -28.98 -2.48
CA ALA A 3 4.55 -30.26 -3.06
C ALA A 3 4.83 -30.21 -4.58
N GLU A 4 4.11 -29.39 -5.35
CA GLU A 4 4.35 -29.22 -6.79
C GLU A 4 5.58 -28.34 -7.07
N SER A 5 5.79 -27.30 -6.26
CA SER A 5 7.00 -26.46 -6.33
C SER A 5 8.28 -27.27 -6.05
N GLN A 6 8.24 -28.15 -5.04
CA GLN A 6 9.34 -29.07 -4.76
C GLN A 6 9.52 -30.15 -5.85
N GLY A 7 8.43 -30.58 -6.50
CA GLY A 7 8.47 -31.53 -7.62
C GLY A 7 9.14 -30.96 -8.87
N GLY A 8 8.78 -29.73 -9.26
CA GLY A 8 9.41 -29.03 -10.39
C GLY A 8 10.89 -28.77 -10.16
N ALA A 9 11.25 -28.35 -8.95
CA ALA A 9 12.65 -28.16 -8.53
C ALA A 9 13.51 -29.42 -8.69
N ARG A 10 12.98 -30.59 -8.28
CA ARG A 10 13.68 -31.88 -8.42
C ARG A 10 13.78 -32.33 -9.87
N ALA A 11 12.72 -32.14 -10.67
CA ALA A 11 12.70 -32.46 -12.09
C ALA A 11 13.76 -31.65 -12.85
N VAL A 12 13.84 -30.34 -12.62
CA VAL A 12 14.81 -29.46 -13.29
C VAL A 12 16.26 -29.81 -12.88
N SER A 13 16.52 -30.08 -11.59
CA SER A 13 17.84 -30.55 -11.16
C SER A 13 18.23 -31.90 -11.77
N GLY A 14 17.25 -32.78 -12.01
CA GLY A 14 17.46 -34.07 -12.68
C GLY A 14 17.81 -33.90 -14.15
N VAL A 15 17.12 -33.02 -14.87
CA VAL A 15 17.41 -32.70 -16.28
C VAL A 15 18.80 -32.09 -16.43
N LEU A 16 19.20 -31.17 -15.55
CA LEU A 16 20.53 -30.57 -15.59
C LEU A 16 21.64 -31.59 -15.31
N ALA A 17 21.44 -32.49 -14.34
CA ALA A 17 22.38 -33.58 -14.06
C ALA A 17 22.52 -34.53 -15.26
N GLN A 18 21.42 -34.78 -15.98
CA GLN A 18 21.41 -35.59 -17.19
C GLN A 18 22.17 -34.91 -18.34
N LEU A 19 21.94 -33.61 -18.57
CA LEU A 19 22.64 -32.85 -19.62
C LEU A 19 24.16 -32.73 -19.38
N VAL A 20 24.59 -32.68 -18.12
CA VAL A 20 26.00 -32.76 -17.74
C VAL A 20 26.56 -34.17 -17.99
N ALA A 21 25.80 -35.21 -17.66
CA ALA A 21 26.20 -36.60 -17.92
C ALA A 21 26.30 -36.93 -19.41
N GLU A 22 25.48 -36.28 -20.24
CA GLU A 22 25.52 -36.36 -21.70
C GLU A 22 26.63 -35.51 -22.34
N GLY A 23 27.38 -34.74 -21.53
CA GLY A 23 28.46 -33.87 -22.00
C GLY A 23 27.99 -32.66 -22.81
N LEU A 24 26.70 -32.34 -22.73
CA LEU A 24 26.06 -31.24 -23.47
C LEU A 24 26.14 -29.90 -22.73
N LEU A 25 26.48 -29.93 -21.44
CA LEU A 25 26.70 -28.74 -20.61
C LEU A 25 28.10 -28.77 -20.02
N ASP A 26 28.82 -27.68 -20.15
CA ASP A 26 30.09 -27.49 -19.46
C ASP A 26 29.88 -26.95 -18.01
N ALA A 27 30.95 -26.95 -17.21
CA ALA A 27 30.88 -26.52 -15.81
C ALA A 27 30.52 -25.03 -15.67
N HIS A 28 30.73 -24.22 -16.72
CA HIS A 28 30.45 -22.79 -16.74
C HIS A 28 28.97 -22.51 -17.01
N GLU A 29 28.37 -23.24 -17.96
CA GLU A 29 26.95 -23.19 -18.27
C GLU A 29 26.10 -23.73 -17.11
N LEU A 30 26.57 -24.78 -16.41
CA LEU A 30 25.91 -25.27 -15.19
C LEU A 30 25.90 -24.22 -14.08
N ALA A 31 27.03 -23.54 -13.86
CA ALA A 31 27.12 -22.47 -12.87
C ALA A 31 26.22 -21.27 -13.22
N THR A 32 26.09 -20.96 -14.51
CA THR A 32 25.20 -19.90 -14.99
C THR A 32 23.73 -20.29 -14.79
N ALA A 33 23.35 -21.52 -15.14
CA ALA A 33 21.99 -22.03 -14.97
C ALA A 33 21.56 -22.11 -13.49
N THR A 34 22.46 -22.55 -12.59
CA THR A 34 22.16 -22.57 -11.15
C THR A 34 22.01 -21.18 -10.58
N THR A 35 22.84 -20.22 -10.99
CA THR A 35 22.73 -18.82 -10.56
C THR A 35 21.41 -18.20 -11.04
N TRP A 36 21.01 -18.44 -12.28
CA TRP A 36 19.72 -17.98 -12.83
C TRP A 36 18.52 -18.62 -12.10
N MET A 37 18.59 -19.90 -11.75
CA MET A 37 17.52 -20.57 -11.00
C MET A 37 17.40 -20.06 -9.56
N ASP A 38 18.54 -19.78 -8.91
CA ASP A 38 18.54 -19.24 -7.55
C ASP A 38 18.01 -17.79 -7.52
N GLN A 39 18.34 -17.01 -8.56
CA GLN A 39 17.72 -15.71 -8.81
C GLN A 39 16.20 -15.84 -9.03
N GLN A 40 15.72 -16.75 -9.89
CA GLN A 40 14.27 -16.92 -10.10
C GLN A 40 13.50 -17.42 -8.87
N ARG A 41 14.13 -18.24 -8.01
CA ARG A 41 13.51 -18.68 -6.75
C ARG A 41 13.38 -17.54 -5.75
N THR A 42 14.39 -16.69 -5.65
CA THR A 42 14.37 -15.51 -4.77
C THR A 42 13.48 -14.39 -5.32
N GLU A 43 13.28 -14.34 -6.64
CA GLU A 43 12.47 -13.32 -7.31
C GLU A 43 10.98 -13.66 -7.47
N SER A 44 10.51 -14.84 -7.05
CA SER A 44 9.08 -15.19 -7.16
C SER A 44 8.22 -14.15 -6.42
N PRO A 45 7.60 -13.18 -7.13
CA PRO A 45 6.97 -12.04 -6.48
C PRO A 45 5.73 -12.54 -5.77
N THR A 46 5.47 -12.08 -4.54
CA THR A 46 4.23 -12.42 -3.83
C THR A 46 3.03 -12.19 -4.76
N PRO A 47 2.23 -13.24 -5.04
CA PRO A 47 1.12 -13.14 -5.99
C PRO A 47 0.15 -12.02 -5.63
N TRP A 48 -0.43 -11.38 -6.65
CA TRP A 48 -1.30 -10.21 -6.48
C TRP A 48 -2.54 -10.51 -5.61
N TYR A 49 -3.09 -11.73 -5.69
CA TYR A 49 -4.24 -12.14 -4.88
C TYR A 49 -3.90 -12.25 -3.40
N ILE A 50 -2.65 -12.63 -3.05
CA ILE A 50 -2.18 -12.64 -1.66
C ILE A 50 -2.09 -11.21 -1.16
N LYS A 51 -1.55 -10.28 -1.95
CA LYS A 51 -1.48 -8.85 -1.60
C LYS A 51 -2.89 -8.24 -1.42
N ALA A 52 -3.85 -8.61 -2.26
CA ALA A 52 -5.23 -8.16 -2.12
C ALA A 52 -5.88 -8.69 -0.83
N PHE A 53 -5.74 -9.99 -0.55
CA PHE A 53 -6.24 -10.60 0.68
C PHE A 53 -5.61 -9.98 1.93
N VAL A 54 -4.30 -9.74 1.89
CA VAL A 54 -3.56 -9.01 2.91
C VAL A 54 -4.18 -7.64 3.17
N GLY A 55 -4.49 -6.87 2.11
CA GLY A 55 -5.12 -5.57 2.24
C GLY A 55 -6.50 -5.63 2.90
N ILE A 56 -7.36 -6.56 2.47
CA ILE A 56 -8.69 -6.76 3.07
C ILE A 56 -8.59 -7.17 4.54
N SER A 57 -7.66 -8.07 4.88
CA SER A 57 -7.43 -8.50 6.26
C SER A 57 -6.98 -7.37 7.17
N ALA A 58 -6.24 -6.39 6.64
CA ALA A 58 -5.77 -5.24 7.41
C ALA A 58 -6.90 -4.29 7.79
N TRP A 59 -7.90 -4.10 6.91
CA TRP A 59 -9.12 -3.35 7.24
C TRP A 59 -9.88 -4.02 8.39
N LEU A 60 -10.05 -5.34 8.31
CA LEU A 60 -10.71 -6.10 9.37
C LEU A 60 -9.95 -6.02 10.70
N ALA A 61 -8.62 -6.14 10.65
CA ALA A 61 -7.76 -5.98 11.83
C ALA A 61 -7.85 -4.57 12.42
N ALA A 62 -7.88 -3.52 11.59
CA ALA A 62 -8.04 -2.13 12.04
C ALA A 62 -9.37 -1.92 12.78
N ILE A 63 -10.47 -2.51 12.28
CA ILE A 63 -11.78 -2.47 12.95
C ILE A 63 -11.68 -3.14 14.33
N PHE A 64 -11.05 -4.31 14.43
CA PHE A 64 -10.87 -4.98 15.72
C PHE A 64 -10.00 -4.17 16.68
N ILE A 65 -8.96 -3.51 16.21
CA ILE A 65 -8.13 -2.62 17.01
C ILE A 65 -8.98 -1.46 17.55
N ILE A 66 -9.73 -0.76 16.70
CA ILE A 66 -10.59 0.36 17.12
C ILE A 66 -11.65 -0.12 18.10
N ALA A 67 -12.33 -1.25 17.81
CA ALA A 67 -13.36 -1.81 18.67
C ALA A 67 -12.79 -2.20 20.05
N PHE A 68 -11.60 -2.80 20.08
CA PHE A 68 -10.89 -3.10 21.33
C PHE A 68 -10.61 -1.83 22.14
N LEU A 69 -10.09 -0.78 21.51
CA LEU A 69 -9.84 0.50 22.18
C LEU A 69 -11.14 1.13 22.72
N GLY A 70 -12.25 0.98 21.99
CA GLY A 70 -13.60 1.32 22.42
C GLY A 70 -14.02 0.58 23.69
N MET A 71 -13.91 -0.75 23.69
CA MET A 71 -14.31 -1.58 24.82
C MET A 71 -13.49 -1.30 26.10
N VAL A 72 -12.22 -0.89 25.95
CA VAL A 72 -11.34 -0.55 27.07
C VAL A 72 -11.51 0.91 27.55
N GLY A 73 -12.32 1.73 26.86
CA GLY A 73 -12.58 3.12 27.23
C GLY A 73 -11.41 4.07 26.88
N LEU A 74 -10.61 3.73 25.86
CA LEU A 74 -9.48 4.58 25.44
C LEU A 74 -9.88 5.66 24.43
N ILE A 75 -11.09 5.56 23.86
CA ILE A 75 -11.61 6.48 22.84
C ILE A 75 -12.81 7.32 23.34
N ASP A 76 -12.82 7.64 24.63
CA ASP A 76 -13.93 8.36 25.28
C ASP A 76 -13.98 9.86 24.96
N SER A 77 -12.96 10.40 24.31
CA SER A 77 -12.88 11.82 23.96
C SER A 77 -12.22 12.04 22.59
N GLY A 78 -12.59 13.12 21.91
CA GLY A 78 -11.93 13.49 20.65
C GLY A 78 -10.41 13.69 20.81
N VAL A 79 -9.96 14.20 21.95
CA VAL A 79 -8.52 14.37 22.26
C VAL A 79 -7.82 13.02 22.36
N SER A 80 -8.37 12.05 23.09
CA SER A 80 -7.75 10.72 23.24
C SER A 80 -7.70 9.98 21.90
N MET A 81 -8.74 10.11 21.08
CA MET A 81 -8.77 9.56 19.72
C MET A 81 -7.68 10.17 18.83
N VAL A 82 -7.52 11.51 18.82
CA VAL A 82 -6.45 12.17 18.05
C VAL A 82 -5.06 11.72 18.52
N LEU A 83 -4.82 11.68 19.83
CA LEU A 83 -3.53 11.26 20.38
C LEU A 83 -3.20 9.81 20.02
N LEU A 84 -4.15 8.88 20.18
CA LEU A 84 -3.98 7.49 19.78
C LEU A 84 -3.78 7.36 18.27
N GLY A 85 -4.50 8.15 17.49
CA GLY A 85 -4.35 8.22 16.04
C GLY A 85 -2.94 8.59 15.61
N ILE A 86 -2.36 9.63 16.23
CA ILE A 86 -0.98 10.05 16.00
C ILE A 86 0.00 8.96 16.43
N ILE A 87 -0.17 8.38 17.62
CA ILE A 87 0.69 7.31 18.14
C ILE A 87 0.70 6.12 17.17
N PHE A 88 -0.47 5.70 16.69
CA PHE A 88 -0.61 4.60 15.76
C PHE A 88 -0.02 4.93 14.39
N GLY A 89 -0.23 6.15 13.88
CA GLY A 89 0.40 6.59 12.63
C GLY A 89 1.93 6.54 12.70
N VAL A 90 2.53 7.04 13.79
CA VAL A 90 3.99 6.98 14.01
C VAL A 90 4.46 5.55 14.18
N ALA A 91 3.76 4.73 14.97
CA ALA A 91 4.10 3.32 15.19
C ALA A 91 4.01 2.51 13.88
N ALA A 92 3.00 2.76 13.06
CA ALA A 92 2.83 2.11 11.76
C ALA A 92 3.96 2.47 10.80
N LEU A 93 4.37 3.74 10.76
CA LEU A 93 5.51 4.17 9.96
C LEU A 93 6.81 3.52 10.46
N ALA A 94 7.07 3.56 11.77
CA ALA A 94 8.24 2.90 12.35
C ALA A 94 8.28 1.40 12.03
N LEU A 95 7.16 0.70 12.22
CA LEU A 95 7.04 -0.72 11.90
C LEU A 95 7.28 -0.99 10.41
N LYS A 96 6.76 -0.13 9.53
CA LYS A 96 6.95 -0.27 8.09
C LYS A 96 8.42 -0.17 7.70
N TRP A 97 9.18 0.72 8.35
CA TRP A 97 10.60 0.91 8.08
C TRP A 97 11.46 -0.21 8.68
N MET A 98 11.07 -0.73 9.85
CA MET A 98 11.78 -1.82 10.52
C MET A 98 11.53 -3.20 9.88
N ALA A 99 10.36 -3.41 9.28
CA ALA A 99 9.92 -4.71 8.77
C ALA A 99 9.68 -4.71 7.25
N MET A 100 10.48 -3.95 6.49
CA MET A 100 10.30 -3.75 5.04
C MET A 100 10.17 -5.05 4.24
N ASP A 101 10.85 -6.12 4.63
CA ASP A 101 10.89 -7.40 3.90
C ASP A 101 9.88 -8.44 4.42
N SER A 102 9.17 -8.15 5.51
CA SER A 102 8.21 -9.08 6.11
C SER A 102 6.79 -8.83 5.62
N ILE A 103 6.15 -9.85 5.05
CA ILE A 103 4.73 -9.79 4.67
C ILE A 103 3.88 -9.45 5.89
N PHE A 104 4.05 -10.18 7.00
CA PHE A 104 3.32 -9.96 8.25
C PHE A 104 3.54 -8.55 8.82
N GLY A 105 4.79 -8.10 8.87
CA GLY A 105 5.14 -6.75 9.32
C GLY A 105 4.46 -5.67 8.47
N GLY A 106 4.40 -5.89 7.16
CA GLY A 106 3.64 -5.04 6.24
C GLY A 106 2.13 -5.01 6.53
N GLN A 107 1.50 -6.15 6.81
CA GLN A 107 0.05 -6.19 7.13
C GLN A 107 -0.25 -5.49 8.46
N LEU A 108 0.57 -5.75 9.48
CA LEU A 108 0.39 -5.14 10.79
C LEU A 108 0.59 -3.63 10.73
N ALA A 109 1.64 -3.16 10.05
CA ALA A 109 1.86 -1.73 9.82
C ALA A 109 0.67 -1.09 9.10
N PHE A 110 0.09 -1.77 8.10
CA PHE A 110 -1.07 -1.26 7.39
C PHE A 110 -2.32 -1.19 8.28
N ALA A 111 -2.61 -2.24 9.04
CA ALA A 111 -3.75 -2.26 9.96
C ALA A 111 -3.64 -1.19 11.04
N VAL A 112 -2.45 -1.01 11.63
CA VAL A 112 -2.19 0.04 12.63
C VAL A 112 -2.32 1.43 12.00
N SER A 113 -1.85 1.62 10.76
CA SER A 113 -2.01 2.88 10.02
C SER A 113 -3.49 3.22 9.80
N LEU A 114 -4.29 2.27 9.30
CA LEU A 114 -5.72 2.47 9.10
C LEU A 114 -6.47 2.76 10.40
N ALA A 115 -6.15 2.04 11.47
CA ALA A 115 -6.71 2.31 12.78
C ALA A 115 -6.34 3.73 13.25
N GLY A 116 -5.07 4.13 13.07
CA GLY A 116 -4.58 5.46 13.44
C GLY A 116 -5.28 6.58 12.65
N GLN A 117 -5.44 6.41 11.34
CA GLN A 117 -6.17 7.35 10.48
C GLN A 117 -7.63 7.50 10.90
N GLY A 118 -8.32 6.37 11.11
CA GLY A 118 -9.72 6.36 11.56
C GLY A 118 -9.90 7.09 12.89
N LEU A 119 -9.03 6.83 13.87
CA LEU A 119 -9.05 7.50 15.16
C LEU A 119 -8.75 8.99 15.06
N LEU A 120 -7.75 9.38 14.25
CA LEU A 120 -7.36 10.78 14.08
C LEU A 120 -8.50 11.57 13.41
N ILE A 121 -9.07 11.05 12.32
CA ILE A 121 -10.17 11.72 11.60
C ILE A 121 -11.43 11.78 12.47
N ALA A 122 -11.81 10.69 13.13
CA ALA A 122 -12.97 10.68 14.01
C ALA A 122 -12.78 11.61 15.23
N GLY A 123 -11.60 11.61 15.84
CA GLY A 123 -11.27 12.52 16.93
C GLY A 123 -11.28 13.99 16.49
N ALA A 124 -10.75 14.29 15.30
CA ALA A 124 -10.81 15.63 14.71
C ALA A 124 -12.25 16.07 14.44
N SER A 125 -13.11 15.17 13.97
CA SER A 125 -14.55 15.42 13.80
C SER A 125 -15.22 15.80 15.12
N MET A 126 -14.94 15.07 16.19
CA MET A 126 -15.47 15.38 17.53
C MET A 126 -14.94 16.70 18.09
N LEU A 127 -13.69 17.07 17.82
CA LEU A 127 -13.10 18.30 18.34
C LEU A 127 -13.51 19.55 17.56
N THR A 128 -13.69 19.42 16.26
CA THR A 128 -14.01 20.54 15.39
C THR A 128 -15.52 20.76 15.23
N GLU A 129 -16.32 19.70 15.42
CA GLU A 129 -17.76 19.67 15.13
C GLU A 129 -18.09 20.24 13.73
N ASN A 130 -17.12 20.13 12.82
CA ASN A 130 -17.16 20.77 11.51
C ASN A 130 -16.63 19.80 10.46
N MET A 131 -17.50 19.41 9.54
CA MET A 131 -17.18 18.44 8.50
C MET A 131 -16.15 18.97 7.51
N THR A 132 -16.20 20.28 7.18
CA THR A 132 -15.19 20.92 6.33
C THR A 132 -13.80 20.86 6.98
N ALA A 133 -13.69 21.20 8.27
CA ALA A 133 -12.43 21.10 8.99
C ALA A 133 -11.92 19.65 9.08
N THR A 134 -12.81 18.71 9.31
CA THR A 134 -12.51 17.26 9.34
C THR A 134 -11.99 16.77 8.00
N ALA A 135 -12.64 17.15 6.91
CA ALA A 135 -12.22 16.77 5.56
C ALA A 135 -10.86 17.39 5.18
N LEU A 136 -10.57 18.63 5.63
CA LEU A 136 -9.24 19.23 5.47
C LEU A 136 -8.16 18.48 6.27
N VAL A 137 -8.47 18.03 7.49
CA VAL A 137 -7.57 17.19 8.30
C VAL A 137 -7.30 15.86 7.60
N ALA A 138 -8.34 15.20 7.08
CA ALA A 138 -8.20 13.96 6.32
C ALA A 138 -7.35 14.18 5.07
N LEU A 139 -7.61 15.24 4.30
CA LEU A 139 -6.83 15.59 3.11
C LEU A 139 -5.34 15.83 3.44
N GLY A 140 -5.05 16.58 4.51
CA GLY A 140 -3.70 16.84 4.98
C GLY A 140 -2.98 15.57 5.45
N LEU A 141 -3.70 14.70 6.17
CA LEU A 141 -3.18 13.40 6.63
C LEU A 141 -2.82 12.50 5.44
N GLU A 142 -3.71 12.37 4.46
CA GLU A 142 -3.45 11.52 3.29
C GLU A 142 -2.33 12.07 2.40
N ALA A 143 -2.23 13.39 2.27
CA ALA A 143 -1.09 14.02 1.60
C ALA A 143 0.23 13.70 2.32
N LEU A 144 0.24 13.76 3.66
CA LEU A 144 1.41 13.39 4.47
C LEU A 144 1.77 11.91 4.29
N LEU A 145 0.79 11.01 4.34
CA LEU A 145 1.00 9.58 4.20
C LEU A 145 1.49 9.22 2.79
N PHE A 146 0.97 9.86 1.75
CA PHE A 146 1.43 9.70 0.38
C PHE A 146 2.93 10.00 0.24
N VAL A 147 3.42 11.04 0.93
CA VAL A 147 4.84 11.43 0.90
C VAL A 147 5.69 10.51 1.79
N ALA A 148 5.22 10.22 3.01
CA ALA A 148 5.98 9.53 4.06
C ALA A 148 6.11 8.01 3.87
N TYR A 149 5.08 7.35 3.34
CA TYR A 149 5.11 5.89 3.20
C TYR A 149 5.97 5.45 2.02
N PRO A 150 6.82 4.41 2.17
CA PRO A 150 7.67 3.93 1.10
C PRO A 150 6.96 3.03 0.08
N ASP A 151 5.79 2.45 0.42
CA ASP A 151 5.12 1.47 -0.42
C ASP A 151 4.02 2.04 -1.32
N THR A 152 3.91 1.46 -2.52
CA THR A 152 2.92 1.84 -3.55
C THR A 152 1.48 1.62 -3.08
N MET A 153 1.21 0.63 -2.22
CA MET A 153 -0.15 0.28 -1.82
C MET A 153 -0.76 1.33 -0.88
N HIS A 154 -0.02 1.79 0.13
CA HIS A 154 -0.48 2.90 0.98
C HIS A 154 -0.70 4.15 0.17
N ARG A 155 0.23 4.47 -0.73
CA ARG A 155 0.11 5.66 -1.60
C ARG A 155 -1.11 5.60 -2.50
N LEU A 156 -1.43 4.42 -3.03
CA LEU A 156 -2.64 4.20 -3.84
C LEU A 156 -3.89 4.52 -3.01
N ILE A 157 -3.95 4.00 -1.79
CA ILE A 157 -5.07 4.23 -0.87
C ILE A 157 -5.17 5.71 -0.49
N SER A 158 -4.05 6.37 -0.23
CA SER A 158 -4.05 7.81 0.05
C SER A 158 -4.58 8.64 -1.12
N VAL A 159 -4.32 8.26 -2.37
CA VAL A 159 -4.91 8.96 -3.53
C VAL A 159 -6.44 8.81 -3.54
N VAL A 160 -6.95 7.61 -3.29
CA VAL A 160 -8.41 7.36 -3.21
C VAL A 160 -9.03 8.09 -2.02
N ALA A 161 -8.37 8.10 -0.86
CA ALA A 161 -8.85 8.78 0.34
C ALA A 161 -8.80 10.31 0.19
N MET A 162 -7.77 10.87 -0.46
CA MET A 162 -7.75 12.30 -0.83
C MET A 162 -8.91 12.65 -1.75
N ALA A 163 -9.22 11.83 -2.75
CA ALA A 163 -10.37 12.06 -3.63
C ALA A 163 -11.69 12.04 -2.85
N ALA A 164 -11.87 11.08 -1.94
CA ALA A 164 -13.03 11.02 -1.06
C ALA A 164 -13.15 12.27 -0.17
N ALA A 165 -12.04 12.74 0.41
CA ALA A 165 -12.02 13.97 1.20
C ALA A 165 -12.39 15.21 0.37
N LEU A 166 -11.92 15.30 -0.88
CA LEU A 166 -12.31 16.38 -1.80
C LEU A 166 -13.80 16.33 -2.15
N VAL A 167 -14.37 15.13 -2.35
CA VAL A 167 -15.82 14.96 -2.57
C VAL A 167 -16.61 15.44 -1.36
N VAL A 168 -16.20 15.07 -0.14
CA VAL A 168 -16.84 15.56 1.10
C VAL A 168 -16.80 17.09 1.17
N LEU A 169 -15.65 17.71 0.84
CA LEU A 169 -15.54 19.17 0.80
C LEU A 169 -16.52 19.81 -0.20
N LEU A 170 -16.71 19.22 -1.38
CA LEU A 170 -17.67 19.74 -2.36
C LEU A 170 -19.11 19.63 -1.88
N LEU A 171 -19.46 18.50 -1.25
CA LEU A 171 -20.81 18.27 -0.72
C LEU A 171 -21.14 19.27 0.39
N GLU A 172 -20.19 19.52 1.31
CA GLU A 172 -20.35 20.49 2.39
C GLU A 172 -20.44 21.94 1.92
N GLN A 173 -19.82 22.27 0.78
CA GLN A 173 -19.91 23.62 0.19
C GLN A 173 -21.10 23.79 -0.76
N GLU A 174 -22.00 22.80 -0.84
CA GLU A 174 -23.15 22.79 -1.75
C GLU A 174 -22.75 22.98 -3.23
N LEU A 175 -21.58 22.46 -3.62
CA LEU A 175 -21.04 22.51 -4.98
C LEU A 175 -21.01 21.11 -5.64
N PRO A 176 -22.15 20.41 -5.80
CA PRO A 176 -22.17 19.06 -6.34
C PRO A 176 -21.64 18.99 -7.78
N ASP A 177 -21.86 20.03 -8.59
CA ASP A 177 -21.33 20.13 -9.96
C ASP A 177 -19.80 20.20 -10.00
N GLY A 178 -19.15 20.55 -8.88
CA GLY A 178 -17.71 20.53 -8.71
C GLY A 178 -17.09 19.14 -8.88
N ILE A 179 -17.88 18.06 -8.77
CA ILE A 179 -17.40 16.68 -9.00
C ILE A 179 -16.85 16.54 -10.41
N HIS A 180 -17.44 17.20 -11.41
CA HIS A 180 -16.94 17.19 -12.78
C HIS A 180 -15.54 17.81 -12.89
N VAL A 181 -15.25 18.83 -12.08
CA VAL A 181 -13.92 19.46 -12.02
C VAL A 181 -12.90 18.50 -11.41
N ILE A 182 -13.27 17.81 -10.32
CA ILE A 182 -12.41 16.77 -9.73
C ILE A 182 -12.10 15.68 -10.75
N ILE A 183 -13.13 15.09 -11.37
CA ILE A 183 -12.95 14.05 -12.39
C ILE A 183 -12.04 14.53 -13.52
N ALA A 184 -12.25 15.77 -14.02
CA ALA A 184 -11.40 16.34 -15.06
C ALA A 184 -9.95 16.51 -14.60
N LEU A 185 -9.71 16.96 -13.36
CA LEU A 185 -8.36 17.10 -12.80
C LEU A 185 -7.66 15.75 -12.65
N PHE A 186 -8.35 14.73 -12.13
CA PHE A 186 -7.82 13.37 -12.02
C PHE A 186 -7.55 12.74 -13.40
N ALA A 187 -8.40 12.99 -14.39
CA ALA A 187 -8.20 12.53 -15.77
C ALA A 187 -6.98 13.21 -16.43
N VAL A 188 -6.83 14.53 -16.28
CA VAL A 188 -5.64 15.26 -16.78
C VAL A 188 -4.37 14.75 -16.10
N LEU A 189 -4.43 14.50 -14.78
CA LEU A 189 -3.31 13.94 -14.03
C LEU A 189 -2.97 12.52 -14.51
N ALA A 190 -3.96 11.66 -14.74
CA ALA A 190 -3.77 10.32 -15.30
C ALA A 190 -3.05 10.37 -16.65
N ILE A 191 -3.53 11.23 -17.57
CA ILE A 191 -2.94 11.43 -18.89
C ILE A 191 -1.49 11.93 -18.77
N TYR A 192 -1.24 12.91 -17.91
CA TYR A 192 0.09 13.44 -17.68
C TYR A 192 1.05 12.37 -17.13
N LEU A 193 0.61 11.58 -16.15
CA LEU A 193 1.41 10.52 -15.55
C LEU A 193 1.73 9.42 -16.57
N TRP A 194 0.75 8.98 -17.35
CA TRP A 194 0.95 7.96 -18.38
C TRP A 194 1.85 8.45 -19.52
N ARG A 195 1.67 9.69 -19.97
CA ARG A 195 2.52 10.29 -21.01
C ARG A 195 3.99 10.33 -20.61
N ASN A 196 4.27 10.54 -19.32
CA ASN A 196 5.61 10.68 -18.78
C ASN A 196 6.17 9.39 -18.15
N GLU A 197 5.55 8.23 -18.41
CA GLU A 197 5.97 6.94 -17.83
C GLU A 197 7.48 6.70 -17.99
N VAL A 198 8.01 6.88 -19.20
CA VAL A 198 9.41 6.60 -19.52
C VAL A 198 10.36 7.45 -18.68
N TYR A 199 10.04 8.72 -18.45
CA TYR A 199 10.86 9.63 -17.65
C TYR A 199 10.73 9.33 -16.15
N LEU A 200 9.52 9.06 -15.67
CA LEU A 200 9.23 8.87 -14.24
C LEU A 200 9.66 7.49 -13.73
N ARG A 201 9.71 6.47 -14.61
CA ARG A 201 10.18 5.12 -14.28
C ARG A 201 11.71 5.00 -14.26
N SER A 202 12.43 6.02 -14.73
CA SER A 202 13.90 6.04 -14.80
C SER A 202 14.59 5.99 -13.43
N SER A 203 13.92 6.41 -12.35
CA SER A 203 14.46 6.29 -10.98
C SER A 203 13.60 5.36 -10.11
N ARG A 204 14.27 4.48 -9.36
CA ARG A 204 13.62 3.52 -8.44
C ARG A 204 12.72 4.20 -7.41
N LYS A 205 13.06 5.43 -6.97
CA LYS A 205 12.21 6.21 -6.04
C LYS A 205 10.97 6.78 -6.72
N LEU A 206 11.14 7.42 -7.89
CA LEU A 206 10.01 8.02 -8.63
C LEU A 206 9.06 6.95 -9.17
N ALA A 207 9.55 5.75 -9.48
CA ALA A 207 8.72 4.63 -9.91
C ALA A 207 7.63 4.26 -8.88
N ALA A 208 7.93 4.34 -7.58
CA ALA A 208 6.98 4.05 -6.51
C ALA A 208 5.90 5.15 -6.36
N TYR A 209 6.27 6.44 -6.53
CA TYR A 209 5.32 7.55 -6.54
C TYR A 209 4.43 7.51 -7.78
N TRP A 210 5.04 7.26 -8.94
CA TRP A 210 4.36 7.20 -10.22
C TRP A 210 3.34 6.07 -10.28
N SER A 211 3.74 4.84 -9.92
CA SER A 211 2.83 3.69 -9.95
C SER A 211 1.60 3.92 -9.08
N ALA A 212 1.78 4.41 -7.86
CA ALA A 212 0.66 4.68 -6.96
C ALA A 212 -0.28 5.77 -7.49
N ALA A 213 0.28 6.89 -7.97
CA ALA A 213 -0.51 7.99 -8.50
C ALA A 213 -1.26 7.59 -9.77
N ALA A 214 -0.60 6.91 -10.71
CA ALA A 214 -1.17 6.51 -11.99
C ALA A 214 -2.32 5.51 -11.81
N TYR A 215 -2.13 4.49 -10.96
CA TYR A 215 -3.20 3.54 -10.65
C TYR A 215 -4.31 4.17 -9.81
N GLY A 216 -3.97 5.10 -8.90
CA GLY A 216 -4.96 5.79 -8.07
C GLY A 216 -5.88 6.68 -8.89
N THR A 217 -5.34 7.41 -9.87
CA THR A 217 -6.12 8.24 -10.79
C THR A 217 -7.03 7.44 -11.74
N LEU A 218 -6.85 6.13 -11.86
CA LEU A 218 -7.74 5.26 -12.64
C LEU A 218 -8.90 4.69 -11.80
N LEU A 219 -8.77 4.68 -10.47
CA LEU A 219 -9.77 4.17 -9.54
C LEU A 219 -10.78 5.22 -9.07
N VAL A 220 -10.42 6.51 -9.23
CA VAL A 220 -11.22 7.69 -8.86
C VAL A 220 -11.97 8.19 -10.08
#